data_AF-A0AAN8Q366-F1
#
_entry.id   AF-A0AAN8Q366-F1
#
_cell.length_a   1.000
_cell.length_b   1.000
_cell.length_c   1.000
_cell.angle_alpha   90.00
_cell.angle_beta   90.00
_cell.angle_gamma   90.00
#
_symmetry.space_group_name_H-M   'P 1'
#
loop_
_entity.id
_entity.type
_entity.pdbx_description
1 polymer ?
#
loop_
_entity_poly.entity_id
_entity_poly.type
_entity_poly.pdbx_seq_one_letter_code
_entity_poly.pdbx_strand_id
1 'polypeptide(L)'
;MDPFACRRRMMASEEIVSISVTDVYDQAAGIAQEFDKLITSYGHESVTDLMPKVIRTLEQLENLANKYEKESEEITQLRYVVDKLETEKNEKAQERARFEQVYMKYLINH
;
A
#
# COMPACT_ATOMS: atom_id res chain seq x y z
N MET A 1 19.37 -21.06 -4.23
CA MET A 1 18.98 -19.99 -5.17
C MET A 1 17.50 -19.75 -4.97
N ASP A 2 17.12 -18.60 -4.40
CA ASP A 2 15.72 -18.22 -4.24
C ASP A 2 15.15 -17.83 -5.63
N PRO A 3 14.21 -18.60 -6.20
CA PRO A 3 13.65 -18.33 -7.52
C PRO A 3 12.88 -17.00 -7.60
N PHE A 4 12.54 -16.41 -6.45
CA PHE A 4 11.72 -15.21 -6.34
C PHE A 4 12.53 -13.97 -6.00
N ALA A 5 13.84 -14.09 -5.78
CA ALA A 5 14.72 -12.95 -5.49
C ALA A 5 14.67 -11.88 -6.61
N CYS A 6 14.58 -12.31 -7.87
CA CYS A 6 14.42 -11.40 -9.01
C CYS A 6 13.07 -10.67 -8.96
N ARG A 7 11.97 -11.38 -8.63
CA ARG A 7 10.63 -10.79 -8.48
C ARG A 7 10.56 -9.79 -7.32
N ARG A 8 11.20 -10.10 -6.18
CA ARG A 8 11.26 -9.22 -5.01
C ARG A 8 12.01 -7.91 -5.32
N ARG A 9 13.03 -7.98 -6.19
CA ARG A 9 13.82 -6.81 -6.64
C ARG A 9 13.08 -5.90 -7.61
N MET A 10 12.12 -6.44 -8.39
CA MET A 10 11.31 -5.67 -9.34
C MET A 10 10.16 -4.89 -8.70
N MET A 11 9.87 -5.11 -7.42
CA MET A 11 8.82 -4.40 -6.65
C MET A 11 9.38 -3.29 -5.75
N ALA A 12 10.70 -3.01 -5.83
CA ALA A 12 11.33 -1.85 -5.20
C ALA A 12 11.27 -0.63 -6.16
N SER A 13 10.14 -0.45 -6.82
CA SER A 13 9.89 0.62 -7.77
C SER A 13 9.26 1.80 -7.03
N GLU A 14 10.04 2.88 -6.92
CA GLU A 14 9.69 4.23 -6.46
C GLU A 14 8.89 4.32 -5.15
N GLU A 15 9.48 4.93 -4.12
CA GLU A 15 8.69 5.53 -3.04
C GLU A 15 7.79 6.60 -3.64
N ILE A 16 6.65 6.18 -4.19
CA ILE A 16 5.52 7.05 -4.45
C ILE A 16 5.15 7.55 -3.06
N VAL A 17 5.47 8.81 -2.77
CA VAL A 17 5.09 9.50 -1.55
C VAL A 17 3.62 9.18 -1.30
N SER A 18 3.34 8.43 -0.24
CA SER A 18 2.00 7.98 0.10
C SER A 18 1.17 9.20 0.47
N ILE A 19 0.19 9.53 -0.36
CA ILE A 19 -0.77 10.59 -0.06
C ILE A 19 -1.95 9.99 0.70
N SER A 20 -2.19 10.48 1.91
CA SER A 20 -3.35 10.10 2.72
C SER A 20 -4.51 11.05 2.50
N VAL A 21 -5.70 10.62 2.89
CA VAL A 21 -6.90 11.48 2.91
C VAL A 21 -6.70 12.71 3.81
N THR A 22 -5.93 12.57 4.89
CA THR A 22 -5.61 13.70 5.79
C THR A 22 -4.79 14.78 5.07
N ASP A 23 -3.82 14.39 4.26
CA ASP A 23 -3.01 15.34 3.47
C ASP A 23 -3.87 16.13 2.48
N VAL A 24 -4.90 15.50 1.91
CA VAL A 24 -5.85 16.16 1.00
C VAL A 24 -6.69 17.20 1.75
N TYR A 25 -7.13 16.91 2.97
CA TYR A 25 -7.88 17.88 3.77
C TYR A 25 -7.03 19.07 4.22
N ASP A 26 -5.76 18.84 4.58
CA ASP A 26 -4.84 19.93 4.93
C ASP A 26 -4.58 20.85 3.73
N GLN A 27 -4.40 20.26 2.54
CA GLN A 27 -4.29 21.03 1.30
C GLN A 27 -5.57 21.81 0.98
N ALA A 28 -6.74 21.18 1.16
CA ALA A 28 -8.03 21.83 0.94
C ALA A 28 -8.23 23.04 1.88
N ALA A 29 -7.83 22.92 3.15
CA ALA A 29 -7.88 24.02 4.10
C ALA A 29 -6.97 25.18 3.69
N GLY A 30 -5.74 24.90 3.25
CA GLY A 30 -4.83 25.91 2.72
C GLY A 30 -5.39 26.63 1.50
N ILE A 31 -5.96 25.87 0.56
CA ILE A 31 -6.61 26.41 -0.65
C ILE A 31 -7.82 27.29 -0.28
N ALA A 32 -8.64 26.88 0.69
CA ALA A 32 -9.79 27.67 1.14
C ALA A 32 -9.36 29.03 1.69
N GLN A 33 -8.27 29.09 2.46
CA GLN A 33 -7.72 30.36 2.94
C GLN A 33 -7.26 31.29 1.81
N GLU A 34 -6.67 30.74 0.75
CA GLU A 34 -6.29 31.53 -0.43
C GLU A 34 -7.52 32.03 -1.20
N PHE A 35 -8.58 31.22 -1.30
CA PHE A 35 -9.86 31.68 -1.86
C PHE A 35 -10.47 32.82 -1.04
N ASP A 36 -10.44 32.76 0.29
CA ASP A 36 -10.94 33.84 1.14
C ASP A 36 -10.18 35.16 0.92
N LYS A 37 -8.85 35.10 0.74
CA LYS A 37 -8.03 36.28 0.40
C LYS A 37 -8.43 36.85 -0.96
N LEU A 38 -8.66 35.99 -1.96
CA LEU A 38 -9.10 36.39 -3.29
C LEU A 38 -10.49 37.04 -3.26
N ILE A 39 -11.44 36.45 -2.54
CA ILE A 39 -12.80 37.01 -2.37
C ILE A 39 -12.72 38.38 -1.69
N THR A 40 -11.89 38.50 -0.65
CA THR A 40 -11.70 39.76 0.08
C THR A 40 -11.11 40.86 -0.80
N SER A 41 -10.19 40.51 -1.71
CA SER A 41 -9.43 41.47 -2.52
C SER A 41 -10.12 41.82 -3.85
N TYR A 42 -10.77 40.85 -4.49
CA TYR A 42 -11.29 40.96 -5.86
C TYR A 42 -12.79 40.64 -5.97
N GLY A 43 -13.48 40.36 -4.86
CA GLY A 43 -14.87 39.97 -4.85
C GLY A 43 -15.12 38.52 -5.28
N HIS A 44 -16.30 38.01 -4.92
CA HIS A 44 -16.67 36.60 -5.10
C HIS A 44 -16.71 36.11 -6.56
N GLU A 45 -16.99 37.00 -7.52
CA GLU A 45 -17.09 36.65 -8.95
C GLU A 45 -15.76 36.08 -9.48
N SER A 46 -14.64 36.53 -8.91
CA SER A 46 -13.29 36.11 -9.31
C SER A 46 -13.01 34.62 -9.06
N VAL A 47 -13.78 33.97 -8.17
CA VAL A 47 -13.56 32.57 -7.76
C VAL A 47 -14.76 31.66 -8.05
N THR A 48 -15.90 32.21 -8.44
CA THR A 48 -17.17 31.47 -8.58
C THR A 48 -17.06 30.30 -9.57
N ASP A 49 -16.35 30.48 -10.68
CA ASP A 49 -16.14 29.43 -11.68
C ASP A 49 -14.93 28.53 -11.40
N LEU A 50 -13.99 29.01 -10.59
CA LEU A 50 -12.76 28.28 -10.27
C LEU A 50 -12.97 27.30 -9.10
N MET A 51 -13.69 27.75 -8.07
CA MET A 51 -13.99 26.98 -6.86
C MET A 51 -14.56 25.58 -7.16
N PRO A 52 -15.61 25.40 -8.00
CA PRO A 52 -16.14 24.07 -8.29
C PRO A 52 -15.15 23.17 -9.05
N LYS A 53 -14.22 23.74 -9.85
CA LYS A 53 -13.18 22.95 -10.51
C LYS A 53 -12.16 22.43 -9.51
N VAL A 54 -11.75 23.28 -8.56
CA VAL A 54 -10.81 22.92 -7.50
C VAL A 54 -11.42 21.89 -6.55
N ILE A 55 -12.70 22.06 -6.16
CA ILE A 55 -13.43 21.05 -5.38
C ILE A 55 -13.41 19.70 -6.09
N ARG A 56 -13.76 19.66 -7.38
CA ARG A 56 -13.76 18.41 -8.15
C ARG A 56 -12.38 17.75 -8.22
N THR A 57 -11.31 18.53 -8.36
CA THR A 57 -9.95 17.99 -8.34
C THR A 57 -9.57 17.43 -6.96
N LEU A 58 -9.96 18.10 -5.87
CA LEU A 58 -9.74 17.61 -4.51
C LEU A 58 -10.54 16.33 -4.22
N GLU A 59 -11.79 16.26 -4.68
CA GLU A 59 -12.61 15.03 -4.59
C GLU A 59 -11.96 13.86 -5.35
N GLN A 60 -11.41 14.12 -6.54
CA GLN A 60 -10.68 13.10 -7.31
C GLN A 60 -9.42 12.65 -6.57
N LEU A 61 -8.71 13.57 -5.94
CA LEU A 61 -7.52 13.27 -5.16
C LEU A 61 -7.84 12.44 -3.92
N GLU A 62 -8.92 12.78 -3.20
CA GLU A 62 -9.40 12.01 -2.05
C GLU A 62 -9.77 10.57 -2.46
N ASN A 63 -10.43 10.40 -3.61
CA ASN A 63 -10.74 9.07 -4.14
C ASN A 63 -9.48 8.28 -4.50
N LEU A 64 -8.44 8.94 -5.02
CA LEU A 64 -7.17 8.30 -5.32
C LEU A 64 -6.40 7.93 -4.04
N ALA A 65 -6.38 8.81 -3.04
CA ALA A 65 -5.75 8.55 -1.74
C ALA A 65 -6.40 7.35 -1.04
N ASN A 66 -7.74 7.32 -0.96
CA ASN A 66 -8.48 6.18 -0.39
C ASN A 66 -8.21 4.86 -1.13
N LYS A 67 -8.18 4.89 -2.47
CA LYS A 67 -7.85 3.70 -3.27
C LYS A 67 -6.43 3.24 -3.01
N TYR A 68 -5.48 4.17 -2.96
CA TYR A 68 -4.09 3.87 -2.69
C TYR A 68 -3.91 3.21 -1.32
N GLU A 69 -4.52 3.75 -0.26
CA GLU A 69 -4.48 3.14 1.09
C GLU A 69 -5.02 1.71 1.07
N LYS A 70 -6.19 1.50 0.44
CA LYS A 70 -6.80 0.17 0.33
C LYS A 70 -5.95 -0.82 -0.46
N GLU A 71 -5.40 -0.40 -1.60
CA GLU A 71 -4.52 -1.23 -2.43
C GLU A 71 -3.21 -1.55 -1.69
N SER A 72 -2.66 -0.59 -0.95
CA SER A 72 -1.47 -0.76 -0.13
C SER A 72 -1.71 -1.75 1.02
N GLU A 73 -2.87 -1.67 1.68
CA GLU A 73 -3.31 -2.65 2.68
C GLU A 73 -3.44 -4.05 2.05
N GLU A 74 -4.08 -4.17 0.88
CA GLU A 74 -4.23 -5.44 0.18
C GLU A 74 -2.87 -6.04 -0.20
N ILE A 75 -1.95 -5.24 -0.73
CA ILE A 75 -0.58 -5.66 -1.02
C ILE A 75 0.11 -6.17 0.25
N THR A 76 -0.05 -5.47 1.37
CA THR A 76 0.54 -5.85 2.65
C THR A 76 -0.03 -7.19 3.14
N GLN A 77 -1.34 -7.37 3.05
CA GLN A 77 -2.01 -8.63 3.43
C GLN A 77 -1.57 -9.79 2.53
N LEU A 78 -1.51 -9.58 1.21
CA LEU A 78 -1.05 -10.61 0.27
C LEU A 78 0.40 -11.01 0.55
N ARG A 79 1.28 -10.04 0.84
CA ARG A 79 2.67 -10.32 1.23
C ARG A 79 2.74 -11.15 2.50
N TYR A 80 1.94 -10.82 3.50
CA TYR A 80 1.85 -11.59 4.75
C TYR A 80 1.38 -13.03 4.51
N VAL A 81 0.34 -13.22 3.68
CA VAL A 81 -0.17 -14.56 3.34
C VAL A 81 0.89 -15.38 2.60
N VAL A 82 1.61 -14.78 1.66
CA VAL A 82 2.71 -15.45 0.94
C VAL A 82 3.79 -15.92 1.92
N ASP A 83 4.27 -15.04 2.80
CA ASP A 83 5.31 -15.37 3.77
C ASP A 83 4.89 -16.49 4.74
N LYS A 84 3.63 -16.44 5.20
CA LYS A 84 3.04 -17.48 6.03
C LYS A 84 2.99 -18.82 5.30
N LEU A 85 2.53 -18.86 4.05
CA LEU A 85 2.45 -20.09 3.26
C LEU A 85 3.83 -20.67 2.94
N GLU A 86 4.82 -19.82 2.67
CA GLU A 86 6.22 -20.23 2.47
C GLU A 86 6.78 -20.88 3.74
N THR A 87 6.49 -20.30 4.91
CA THR A 87 6.88 -20.83 6.22
C THR A 87 6.23 -22.19 6.48
N GLU A 88 4.90 -22.31 6.35
CA GLU A 88 4.16 -23.57 6.57
C GLU A 88 4.63 -24.69 5.62
N LYS A 89 4.93 -24.34 4.35
CA LYS A 89 5.47 -25.30 3.38
C LYS A 89 6.83 -25.82 3.82
N ASN A 90 7.70 -24.93 4.29
CA ASN A 90 9.05 -25.29 4.73
C ASN A 90 9.01 -26.16 6.00
N GLU A 91 8.16 -25.82 6.97
CA GLU A 91 7.95 -26.62 8.18
C GLU A 91 7.48 -28.04 7.86
N LYS A 92 6.47 -28.19 7.00
CA LYS A 92 5.99 -29.51 6.56
C LYS A 92 7.04 -30.32 5.79
N ALA A 93 7.96 -29.67 5.09
CA ALA A 93 9.07 -30.33 4.41
C ALA A 93 10.14 -30.80 5.41
N GLN A 94 10.47 -29.95 6.40
CA GLN A 94 11.41 -30.30 7.46
C GLN A 94 10.88 -31.43 8.34
N GLU A 95 9.59 -31.41 8.68
CA GLU A 95 8.95 -32.45 9.46
C GLU A 95 9.02 -33.81 8.74
N ARG A 96 8.70 -33.85 7.44
CA ARG A 96 8.84 -35.07 6.61
C ARG A 96 10.27 -35.58 6.58
N ALA A 97 11.24 -34.70 6.35
CA ALA A 97 12.65 -35.08 6.34
C ALA A 97 13.11 -35.64 7.70
N ARG A 98 12.63 -35.07 8.81
CA ARG A 98 12.91 -35.60 10.17
C ARG A 98 12.31 -36.98 10.37
N PHE A 99 11.05 -37.18 9.97
CA PHE A 99 10.40 -38.50 10.06
C PHE A 99 11.15 -39.56 9.25
N GLU A 100 11.53 -39.25 8.00
CA GLU A 100 12.31 -40.17 7.16
C GLU A 100 13.67 -40.49 7.79
N GLN A 101 14.39 -39.50 8.34
CA GLN A 101 15.66 -39.74 9.03
C GLN A 101 15.52 -40.67 10.24
N VAL A 102 14.51 -40.44 11.08
CA VAL A 102 14.23 -41.29 12.25
C VAL A 102 13.89 -42.72 11.82
N TYR A 103 13.05 -42.86 10.79
CA TYR A 103 12.64 -44.15 10.25
C TYR A 103 13.83 -44.93 9.67
N MET A 104 14.68 -44.28 8.87
CA MET A 104 15.90 -44.89 8.33
C MET A 104 16.86 -45.32 9.44
N LYS A 105 17.01 -44.51 10.49
CA LYS A 105 17.84 -44.87 11.64
C LYS A 105 17.30 -46.10 12.37
N TYR A 106 15.99 -46.24 12.50
CA TYR A 106 15.38 -47.44 13.11
C TYR A 106 15.68 -48.70 12.28
N LEU A 107 15.51 -48.64 10.96
CA LEU A 107 15.75 -49.77 10.05
C LEU A 107 17.21 -50.22 9.95
N ILE A 108 18.19 -49.35 10.24
CA ILE A 108 19.61 -49.72 10.22
C ILE A 108 20.03 -50.42 11.52
N ASN A 109 19.35 -50.16 12.63
CA ASN A 109 19.72 -50.67 13.96
C ASN A 109 19.00 -51.98 14.35
N HIS A 110 18.13 -52.50 13.48
CA HIS A 110 17.39 -53.76 13.67
C HIS A 110 17.43 -54.58 12.38
#